data_AF-A0A140KC12-F1
#
_entry.id   AF-A0A140KC12-F1
#
_cell.length_a   1.000
_cell.length_b   1.000
_cell.length_c   1.000
_cell.angle_alpha   90.00
_cell.angle_beta   90.00
_cell.angle_gamma   90.00
#
_symmetry.space_group_name_H-M   'P 1'
#
loop_
_entity.id
_entity.type
_entity.pdbx_description
1 polymer ?
#
loop_
_entity_poly.entity_id
_entity_poly.type
_entity_poly.pdbx_seq_one_letter_code
_entity_poly.pdbx_strand_id
1 'polypeptide(L)'
;MNTYNPKTWCQENGWTELRQLEDGIWVAFPPGGFIETPLPDQFSLLATQYKVSWLTSILDSLVLIFFVLLGAIIALAIFPFFMFQIMKHA
;
A
#
# COMPACT_ATOMS: atom_id res chain seq x y z
N MET A 1 4.84 23.38 -16.87
CA MET A 1 4.43 23.57 -15.46
C MET A 1 3.96 22.23 -14.93
N ASN A 2 4.67 21.66 -13.96
CA ASN A 2 4.31 20.39 -13.30
C ASN A 2 3.17 20.64 -12.30
N THR A 3 1.94 20.74 -12.80
CA THR A 3 0.72 21.06 -12.03
C THR A 3 0.17 19.89 -11.19
N TYR A 4 0.89 18.77 -11.10
CA TYR A 4 0.41 17.55 -10.42
C TYR A 4 0.86 17.40 -8.96
N ASN A 5 1.50 18.40 -8.35
CA ASN A 5 1.84 18.35 -6.94
C ASN A 5 0.77 19.05 -6.10
N PRO A 6 -0.06 18.31 -5.33
CA PRO A 6 -1.13 18.89 -4.51
C PRO A 6 -0.61 19.94 -3.52
N LYS A 7 0.61 19.74 -2.98
CA LYS A 7 1.23 20.65 -2.00
C LYS A 7 1.53 22.00 -2.62
N THR A 8 2.12 22.02 -3.81
CA THR A 8 2.45 23.26 -4.52
C THR A 8 1.19 24.00 -4.92
N TRP A 9 0.18 23.29 -5.44
CA TRP A 9 -1.10 23.89 -5.80
C TRP A 9 -1.81 24.52 -4.59
N CYS A 10 -1.83 23.84 -3.44
CA CYS A 10 -2.39 24.42 -2.22
C CYS A 10 -1.64 25.68 -1.76
N GLN A 11 -0.30 25.68 -1.82
CA GLN A 11 0.50 26.85 -1.46
C GLN A 11 0.23 28.06 -2.38
N GLU A 12 0.10 27.82 -3.69
CA GLU A 12 -0.19 28.87 -4.67
C GLU A 12 -1.61 29.44 -4.53
N ASN A 13 -2.58 28.62 -4.11
CA ASN A 13 -3.98 29.01 -3.99
C ASN A 13 -4.38 29.43 -2.56
N GLY A 14 -3.44 29.43 -1.60
CA GLY A 14 -3.71 29.79 -0.20
C GLY A 14 -4.54 28.76 0.56
N TRP A 15 -4.53 27.50 0.13
CA TRP A 15 -5.18 26.39 0.84
C TRP A 15 -4.24 25.84 1.92
N THR A 16 -4.83 25.43 3.04
CA THR A 16 -4.08 24.96 4.22
C THR A 16 -4.46 23.53 4.60
N GLU A 17 -3.62 22.88 5.43
CA GLU A 17 -3.87 21.55 5.99
C GLU A 17 -4.18 20.47 4.93
N LEU A 18 -3.34 20.40 3.89
CA LEU A 18 -3.41 19.33 2.89
C LEU A 18 -3.26 17.96 3.54
N ARG A 19 -4.22 17.07 3.30
CA ARG A 19 -4.19 15.67 3.71
C ARG A 19 -4.78 14.76 2.63
N GLN A 20 -4.41 13.49 2.67
CA GLN A 20 -4.97 12.46 1.79
C GLN A 20 -5.87 11.53 2.63
N LEU A 21 -7.08 11.29 2.15
CA LEU A 21 -8.02 10.33 2.75
C LEU A 21 -7.64 8.90 2.35
N GLU A 22 -8.22 7.91 3.05
CA GLU A 22 -7.98 6.48 2.79
C GLU A 22 -8.33 6.07 1.36
N ASP A 23 -9.29 6.73 0.72
CA ASP A 23 -9.66 6.47 -0.68
C ASP A 23 -8.71 7.14 -1.70
N GLY A 24 -7.60 7.71 -1.24
CA GLY A 24 -6.62 8.40 -2.07
C GLY A 24 -7.04 9.82 -2.48
N ILE A 25 -8.20 10.30 -2.05
CA ILE A 25 -8.72 11.65 -2.31
C ILE A 25 -7.92 12.68 -1.51
N TRP A 26 -7.44 13.72 -2.20
CA TRP A 26 -6.78 14.86 -1.56
C TRP A 26 -7.81 15.88 -1.11
N VAL A 27 -7.72 16.28 0.15
CA VAL A 27 -8.56 17.32 0.74
C VAL A 27 -7.69 18.37 1.44
N ALA A 28 -8.14 19.62 1.46
CA ALA A 28 -7.50 20.72 2.15
C ALA A 28 -8.55 21.78 2.53
N PHE A 29 -8.17 22.74 3.36
CA PHE A 29 -9.04 23.85 3.72
C PHE A 29 -8.85 25.00 2.74
N PRO A 30 -9.92 25.50 2.10
CA PRO A 30 -9.84 26.64 1.21
C PRO A 30 -9.59 27.93 2.02
N PRO A 31 -9.06 28.99 1.38
CA PRO A 31 -8.80 30.26 2.06
C PRO A 31 -10.09 30.85 2.65
N GLY A 32 -10.11 31.07 3.97
CA GLY A 32 -11.28 31.56 4.70
C GLY A 32 -12.38 30.51 4.94
N GLY A 33 -12.16 29.26 4.52
CA GLY A 33 -13.05 28.14 4.80
C GLY A 33 -12.70 27.43 6.10
N PHE A 34 -13.73 26.92 6.77
CA PHE A 34 -13.61 26.11 7.99
C PHE A 34 -13.97 24.65 7.75
N ILE A 35 -14.20 24.27 6.49
CA ILE A 35 -14.59 22.91 6.09
C ILE A 35 -13.55 22.41 5.09
N GLU A 36 -13.10 21.20 5.34
CA GLU A 36 -12.25 20.46 4.43
C GLU A 36 -12.97 20.22 3.10
N THR A 37 -12.32 20.61 2.01
CA THR A 37 -12.87 20.54 0.66
C THR A 37 -11.95 19.66 -0.19
N PRO A 38 -12.52 18.79 -1.05
CA PRO A 38 -11.71 18.05 -2.01
C PRO A 38 -10.98 18.99 -2.97
N LEU A 39 -9.74 18.63 -3.30
CA LEU A 39 -8.99 19.30 -4.36
C LEU A 39 -9.64 19.03 -5.72
N PRO A 40 -9.37 19.88 -6.75
CA PRO A 40 -9.93 19.71 -8.08
C PRO A 40 -9.64 18.34 -8.71
N ASP A 41 -10.52 17.88 -9.61
CA ASP A 41 -10.47 16.55 -10.23
C ASP A 41 -9.16 16.20 -10.93
N GLN A 42 -8.34 17.18 -11.31
CA GLN A 42 -6.99 16.95 -11.83
C GLN A 42 -6.07 16.19 -10.85
N PHE A 43 -6.39 16.20 -9.55
CA PHE A 43 -5.70 15.41 -8.53
C PHE A 43 -6.37 14.04 -8.26
N SER A 44 -7.53 13.75 -8.86
CA SER A 44 -8.24 12.47 -8.71
C SER A 44 -7.51 11.29 -9.36
N LEU A 45 -6.67 11.55 -10.39
CA LEU A 45 -5.84 10.52 -11.01
C LEU A 45 -4.84 9.92 -10.01
N LEU A 46 -4.38 10.70 -9.02
CA LEU A 46 -3.53 10.21 -7.93
C LEU A 46 -4.31 9.23 -7.03
N ALA A 47 -5.61 9.42 -6.86
CA ALA A 47 -6.47 8.49 -6.11
C ALA A 47 -6.61 7.14 -6.85
N THR A 48 -6.72 7.15 -8.18
CA THR A 48 -6.73 5.90 -8.96
C THR A 48 -5.42 5.11 -8.85
N GLN A 49 -4.27 5.79 -8.76
CA GLN A 49 -2.98 5.12 -8.54
C GLN A 49 -2.89 4.44 -7.17
N TYR A 50 -3.45 5.07 -6.12
CA TYR A 50 -3.49 4.48 -4.77
C TYR A 50 -4.27 3.16 -4.73
N LYS A 51 -5.43 3.11 -5.40
CA LYS A 51 -6.26 1.89 -5.44
C LYS A 51 -5.53 0.70 -6.10
N VAL A 52 -4.72 0.96 -7.12
CA VAL A 52 -3.91 -0.08 -7.78
C VAL A 52 -2.79 -0.56 -6.86
N SER A 53 -2.13 0.32 -6.11
CA SER A 53 -1.05 -0.10 -5.21
C SER A 53 -1.57 -0.97 -4.06
N TRP A 54 -2.74 -0.66 -3.52
CA TRP A 54 -3.37 -1.47 -2.47
C TRP A 54 -3.65 -2.91 -2.94
N LEU A 55 -4.17 -3.08 -4.17
CA LEU A 55 -4.39 -4.41 -4.76
C LEU A 55 -3.08 -5.18 -4.94
N THR A 56 -2.01 -4.51 -5.41
CA THR A 56 -0.70 -5.17 -5.54
C THR A 56 -0.14 -5.62 -4.19
N SER A 57 -0.29 -4.81 -3.14
CA SER A 57 0.15 -5.18 -1.78
C SER A 57 -0.60 -6.38 -1.21
N ILE A 58 -1.89 -6.52 -1.52
CA ILE A 58 -2.68 -7.70 -1.13
C ILE A 58 -2.20 -8.94 -1.86
N LEU A 59 -1.96 -8.84 -3.17
CA LEU A 59 -1.46 -9.96 -3.97
C LEU A 59 -0.07 -10.39 -3.50
N ASP A 60 0.84 -9.45 -3.23
CA ASP A 60 2.17 -9.74 -2.71
C ASP A 60 2.11 -10.47 -1.36
N SER A 61 1.23 -10.00 -0.47
CA SER A 61 1.02 -10.64 0.83
C SER A 61 0.46 -12.06 0.69
N LEU A 62 -0.50 -12.27 -0.20
CA LEU A 62 -1.07 -13.59 -0.51
C LEU A 62 -0.01 -14.55 -1.07
N VAL A 63 0.82 -14.08 -2.00
CA VAL A 63 1.91 -14.86 -2.59
C VAL A 63 2.93 -15.26 -1.52
N LEU A 64 3.30 -14.33 -0.63
CA LEU A 64 4.25 -14.61 0.45
C LEU A 64 3.70 -15.67 1.42
N ILE A 65 2.44 -15.54 1.84
CA ILE A 65 1.76 -16.54 2.69
C ILE A 65 1.76 -17.91 2.01
N PHE A 66 1.46 -17.97 0.72
CA PHE A 66 1.46 -19.22 -0.05
C PHE A 66 2.83 -19.90 -0.03
N PHE A 67 3.91 -19.16 -0.27
CA PHE A 67 5.27 -19.73 -0.25
C PHE A 67 5.71 -20.18 1.15
N VAL A 68 5.34 -19.45 2.19
CA VAL A 68 5.63 -19.84 3.58
C VAL A 68 4.92 -21.15 3.93
N LEU A 69 3.64 -21.29 3.57
CA LEU A 69 2.88 -22.52 3.78
C LEU A 69 3.48 -23.68 2.99
N LEU A 70 3.84 -23.47 1.72
CA LEU A 70 4.46 -24.48 0.88
C LEU A 70 5.80 -24.95 1.47
N GLY A 71 6.65 -24.01 1.92
CA GLY A 71 7.91 -24.31 2.58
C GLY A 71 7.73 -25.11 3.87
N ALA A 72 6.73 -24.77 4.69
CA ALA A 72 6.40 -25.51 5.90
C ALA A 72 5.97 -26.96 5.60
N ILE A 73 5.15 -27.18 4.56
CA ILE A 73 4.73 -28.53 4.14
C ILE A 73 5.93 -29.35 3.67
N ILE A 74 6.80 -28.77 2.86
CA ILE A 74 8.01 -29.44 2.36
C ILE A 74 8.93 -29.78 3.54
N ALA A 75 9.14 -28.85 4.47
CA ALA A 75 9.93 -29.09 5.66
C ALA A 75 9.39 -30.27 6.48
N LEU A 76 8.08 -30.32 6.71
CA LEU A 76 7.43 -31.44 7.43
C LEU A 76 7.56 -32.78 6.70
N ALA A 77 7.55 -32.78 5.35
CA ALA A 77 7.70 -34.00 4.57
C ALA A 77 9.16 -34.52 4.55
N ILE A 78 10.14 -33.62 4.51
CA ILE A 78 11.57 -33.97 4.42
C ILE A 78 12.19 -34.23 5.79
N PHE A 79 11.72 -33.56 6.85
CA PHE A 79 12.20 -33.72 8.22
C PHE A 79 12.23 -35.18 8.73
N PRO A 80 11.20 -36.02 8.53
CA PRO A 80 11.25 -37.42 8.96
C PRO A 80 12.31 -38.24 8.21
N PHE A 81 12.61 -37.89 6.95
CA PHE A 81 13.66 -38.56 6.17
C PHE A 81 15.06 -38.29 6.75
N PHE A 82 15.34 -37.04 7.16
CA PHE A 82 16.60 -36.70 7.82
C PHE A 82 16.74 -37.36 9.20
N MET A 83 15.68 -37.35 10.01
CA MET A 83 15.68 -38.02 11.32
C MET A 83 15.95 -39.53 11.20
N PHE A 84 15.38 -40.18 10.19
CA PHE A 84 15.60 -41.61 9.95
C PHE A 84 17.06 -41.94 9.58
N GLN A 85 17.75 -41.06 8.84
CA GLN A 85 19.17 -41.24 8.52
C GLN A 85 20.06 -41.09 9.75
N ILE A 86 19.78 -40.12 10.63
CA ILE A 86 20.56 -39.90 11.86
C ILE A 86 20.44 -41.10 12.80
N MET A 87 19.24 -41.67 12.97
CA MET A 87 19.03 -42.86 13.81
C MET A 87 19.73 -44.13 13.30
N LYS A 88 20.12 -44.19 12.02
CA LYS A 88 20.89 -45.33 11.49
C LYS A 88 22.39 -45.25 11.77
N HIS A 89 22.89 -44.07 12.10
CA HIS A 89 24.32 -43.81 12.32
C HIS A 89 24.66 -43.49 13.78
N ALA A 90 23.66 -43.47 14.67
CA ALA A 90 23.79 -43.41 16.12
C ALA A 90 23.79 -44.82 16.72
#